data_AF-A0A970RMG2-F1
#
_entry.id   AF-A0A970RMG2-F1
#
_cell.length_a   1.000
_cell.length_b   1.000
_cell.length_c   1.000
_cell.angle_alpha   90.00
_cell.angle_beta   90.00
_cell.angle_gamma   90.00
#
_symmetry.space_group_name_H-M   'P 1'
#
loop_
_entity.id
_entity.type
_entity.pdbx_description
1 polymer ?
#
loop_
_entity_poly.entity_id
_entity_poly.type
_entity_poly.pdbx_seq_one_letter_code
_entity_poly.pdbx_strand_id
1 'polypeptide(L)'
;MDKPMQLLVLILNKKECLDGLFDALLEVGVKGATVIESTGMARIVGEDTRSLFGSIRMLVDPDLESNQTVLMAVDEHLIDKVRFTVNEVLGGLDRPDTGVLFGLPITFFDGKVSKE
;
A
#
# COMPACT_ATOMS: atom_id res chain seq x y z
N MET A 1 -26.63 -8.06 7.19
CA MET A 1 -26.40 -7.59 5.81
C MET A 1 -24.98 -7.10 5.79
N ASP A 2 -24.10 -7.82 5.12
CA ASP A 2 -22.66 -7.49 5.10
C ASP A 2 -22.51 -6.05 4.62
N LYS A 3 -21.81 -5.23 5.40
CA LYS A 3 -21.55 -3.86 5.00
C LYS A 3 -20.78 -3.90 3.67
N PRO A 4 -21.07 -3.01 2.73
CA PRO A 4 -20.28 -2.93 1.51
C PRO A 4 -18.82 -2.63 1.89
N MET A 5 -17.91 -3.36 1.26
CA MET A 5 -16.47 -3.29 1.52
C MET A 5 -15.70 -3.12 0.22
N GLN A 6 -14.54 -2.50 0.34
CA GLN A 6 -13.54 -2.49 -0.72
C GLN A 6 -12.23 -3.06 -0.22
N LEU A 7 -11.53 -3.77 -1.10
CA LEU A 7 -10.15 -4.14 -0.91
C LEU A 7 -9.33 -2.92 -1.30
N LEU A 8 -8.68 -2.29 -0.33
CA LEU A 8 -7.66 -1.30 -0.58
C LEU A 8 -6.30 -1.99 -0.68
N VAL A 9 -5.57 -1.67 -1.74
CA VAL A 9 -4.22 -2.14 -2.04
C VAL A 9 -3.30 -0.92 -2.02
N LEU A 10 -2.37 -0.90 -1.07
CA LEU A 10 -1.34 0.11 -0.96
C LEU A 10 0.02 -0.50 -1.31
N ILE A 11 0.67 0.01 -2.34
CA ILE A 11 2.06 -0.29 -2.66
C ILE A 11 2.93 0.78 -2.00
N LEU A 12 3.73 0.37 -1.02
CA LEU A 12 4.57 1.24 -0.21
C LEU A 12 6.05 1.07 -0.58
N ASN A 13 6.68 2.18 -0.94
CA ASN A 13 8.13 2.23 -1.21
C ASN A 13 8.95 2.51 0.07
N LYS A 14 8.35 3.20 1.06
CA LYS A 14 9.00 3.62 2.31
C LYS A 14 8.56 2.75 3.48
N LYS A 15 9.30 1.67 3.73
CA LYS A 15 8.97 0.69 4.80
C LYS A 15 8.96 1.33 6.19
N GLU A 16 9.79 2.34 6.40
CA GLU A 16 9.88 3.10 7.65
C GLU A 16 8.58 3.79 8.05
N CYS A 17 7.65 3.97 7.10
CA CYS A 17 6.32 4.54 7.37
C CYS A 17 5.30 3.51 7.87
N LEU A 18 5.60 2.20 7.84
CA LEU A 18 4.59 1.16 8.14
C LEU A 18 3.99 1.27 9.55
N ASP A 19 4.83 1.44 10.57
CA ASP A 19 4.36 1.43 11.96
C ASP A 19 3.41 2.60 12.20
N GLY A 20 3.83 3.82 11.83
CA GLY A 20 2.99 5.02 11.94
C GLY A 20 1.74 4.96 11.05
N LEU A 21 1.83 4.30 9.90
CA LEU A 21 0.67 4.05 9.04
C LEU A 21 -0.34 3.13 9.74
N PHE A 22 0.09 2.02 10.34
CA PHE A 22 -0.82 1.11 11.01
C PHE A 22 -1.47 1.72 12.25
N ASP A 23 -0.72 2.49 13.04
CA ASP A 23 -1.28 3.23 14.18
C ASP A 23 -2.40 4.18 13.71
N ALA A 24 -2.13 4.98 12.67
CA ALA A 24 -3.11 5.91 12.14
C ALA A 24 -4.33 5.21 11.49
N LEU A 25 -4.13 4.05 10.87
CA LEU A 25 -5.21 3.25 10.29
C LEU A 25 -6.10 2.62 11.38
N LEU A 26 -5.51 2.16 12.48
CA LEU A 26 -6.25 1.66 13.64
C LEU A 26 -7.13 2.76 14.27
N GLU A 27 -6.61 3.98 14.40
CA GLU A 27 -7.35 5.13 14.94
C GLU A 27 -8.58 5.49 14.10
N VAL A 28 -8.52 5.33 12.78
CA VAL A 28 -9.68 5.58 11.90
C VAL A 28 -10.64 4.39 11.78
N GLY A 29 -10.35 3.28 12.47
CA GLY A 29 -11.23 2.11 12.58
C GLY A 29 -10.97 0.99 11.57
N VAL A 30 -9.82 1.01 10.86
CA VAL A 30 -9.36 -0.17 10.10
C VAL A 30 -8.95 -1.24 11.10
N LYS A 31 -9.48 -2.45 10.93
CA LYS A 31 -9.35 -3.49 11.95
C LYS A 31 -8.23 -4.49 11.69
N GLY A 32 -7.64 -4.45 10.50
CA GLY A 32 -6.57 -5.35 10.12
C GLY A 32 -6.09 -5.11 8.70
N ALA A 33 -4.86 -5.53 8.45
CA ALA A 33 -4.23 -5.52 7.14
C ALA A 33 -3.31 -6.74 7.02
N THR A 34 -3.00 -7.14 5.80
CA THR A 34 -1.97 -8.14 5.50
C THR A 34 -0.87 -7.47 4.70
N VAL A 35 0.38 -7.73 5.06
CA VAL A 35 1.55 -7.20 4.37
C VAL A 35 2.22 -8.33 3.60
N ILE A 36 2.53 -8.08 2.33
CA ILE A 36 3.33 -8.98 1.50
C ILE A 36 4.54 -8.23 0.94
N GLU A 37 5.65 -8.93 0.79
CA GLU A 37 6.80 -8.41 0.05
C GLU A 37 6.48 -8.40 -1.45
N SER A 38 6.92 -7.36 -2.13
CA SER A 38 6.62 -7.09 -3.54
C SER A 38 7.80 -6.41 -4.24
N THR A 39 7.79 -6.36 -5.57
CA THR A 39 8.85 -5.72 -6.35
C THR A 39 8.24 -4.94 -7.51
N GLY A 40 8.63 -3.67 -7.64
CA GLY A 40 8.18 -2.83 -8.73
C GLY A 40 8.85 -3.17 -10.06
N MET A 41 8.14 -2.94 -11.17
CA MET A 41 8.62 -3.22 -12.52
C MET A 41 9.92 -2.48 -12.87
N ALA A 42 10.10 -1.24 -12.40
CA ALA A 42 11.30 -0.44 -12.67
C ALA A 42 12.59 -1.16 -12.23
N ARG A 43 12.52 -1.92 -11.13
CA ARG A 43 13.64 -2.73 -10.65
C ARG A 43 13.88 -3.96 -11.52
N ILE A 44 12.81 -4.70 -11.88
CA ILE A 44 12.92 -5.90 -12.74
C ILE A 44 13.57 -5.55 -14.08
N VAL A 45 13.12 -4.47 -14.73
CA VAL A 45 13.66 -4.02 -16.02
C VAL A 45 15.06 -3.42 -15.87
N GLY A 46 15.34 -2.74 -14.75
CA GLY A 46 16.65 -2.22 -14.41
C GLY A 46 17.70 -3.34 -14.27
N GLU A 47 17.35 -4.44 -13.62
CA GLU A 47 18.23 -5.61 -13.43
C GLU A 47 18.52 -6.33 -14.75
N ASP A 48 17.53 -6.45 -15.65
CA ASP A 48 17.61 -7.31 -16.86
C ASP A 48 18.28 -6.65 -18.10
N THR A 49 18.63 -5.36 -18.08
CA THR A 49 18.97 -4.65 -19.33
C THR A 49 20.45 -4.32 -19.55
N ARG A 50 21.05 -5.11 -20.44
CA ARG A 50 22.06 -4.69 -21.45
C ARG A 50 21.47 -3.76 -22.55
N SER A 51 20.34 -3.08 -22.33
CA SER A 51 19.64 -2.36 -23.42
C SER A 51 18.79 -1.19 -22.90
N LEU A 52 19.15 0.03 -23.34
CA LEU A 52 18.32 1.24 -23.48
C LEU A 52 17.84 2.02 -22.25
N PHE A 53 17.85 1.48 -21.02
CA PHE A 53 17.39 2.22 -19.82
C PHE A 53 18.48 2.46 -18.76
N GLY A 54 19.73 2.66 -19.20
CA GLY A 54 20.87 2.94 -18.31
C GLY A 54 20.68 4.17 -17.40
N SER A 55 19.84 5.14 -17.81
CA SER A 55 19.48 6.29 -16.98
C SER A 55 18.46 5.99 -15.89
N ILE A 56 17.76 4.84 -15.91
CA ILE A 56 16.87 4.41 -14.82
C ILE A 56 17.67 3.66 -13.75
N ARG A 57 18.75 2.97 -14.13
CA ARG A 57 19.64 2.26 -13.18
C ARG A 57 20.26 3.15 -12.10
N MET A 58 20.51 4.44 -12.38
CA MET A 58 21.07 5.37 -11.37
C MET A 58 20.06 5.79 -10.29
N LEU A 59 18.77 5.52 -10.51
CA LEU A 59 17.65 5.93 -9.67
C LEU A 59 17.19 4.75 -8.80
N VAL A 60 17.48 3.54 -9.27
CA VAL A 60 17.21 2.30 -8.56
C VAL A 60 18.37 2.08 -7.59
N ASP A 61 18.20 2.55 -6.36
CA ASP A 61 19.12 2.22 -5.28
C ASP A 61 19.14 0.69 -5.11
N PRO A 62 20.29 0.00 -5.27
CA PRO A 62 20.37 -1.44 -5.04
C PRO A 62 19.99 -1.82 -3.59
N ASP A 63 20.12 -0.88 -2.65
CA ASP A 63 19.77 -1.05 -1.22
C ASP A 63 18.32 -0.66 -0.89
N LEU A 64 17.53 -0.17 -1.86
CA LEU A 64 16.07 -0.05 -1.69
C LEU A 64 15.48 -1.46 -1.63
N GLU A 65 15.33 -1.92 -0.39
CA GLU A 65 14.71 -3.19 -0.05
C GLU A 65 13.33 -3.31 -0.70
N SER A 66 12.94 -4.54 -1.04
CA SER A 66 11.61 -4.95 -1.55
C SER A 66 10.45 -4.02 -1.17
N ASN A 67 9.61 -3.60 -2.12
CA ASN A 67 8.40 -2.85 -1.79
C ASN A 67 7.50 -3.67 -0.85
N GLN A 68 6.75 -3.02 0.02
CA GLN A 68 5.72 -3.69 0.82
C GLN A 68 4.34 -3.36 0.26
N THR A 69 3.55 -4.40 -0.01
CA THR A 69 2.16 -4.25 -0.41
C THR A 69 1.26 -4.54 0.78
N VAL A 70 0.45 -3.56 1.16
CA VAL A 70 -0.54 -3.66 2.23
C VAL A 70 -1.92 -3.90 1.62
N LEU A 71 -2.55 -4.99 2.05
CA LEU A 71 -3.89 -5.41 1.64
C LEU A 71 -4.85 -5.25 2.81
N MET A 72 -5.93 -4.52 2.60
CA MET A 72 -6.87 -4.19 3.67
C MET A 72 -8.31 -4.19 3.15
N ALA A 73 -9.16 -5.01 3.74
CA ALA A 73 -10.61 -4.98 3.51
C ALA A 73 -11.22 -3.90 4.43
N VAL A 74 -11.86 -2.91 3.82
CA VAL A 74 -12.33 -1.71 4.51
C VAL A 74 -13.81 -1.49 4.24
N ASP A 75 -14.58 -1.24 5.31
CA ASP A 75 -15.97 -0.81 5.20
C ASP A 75 -16.07 0.47 4.35
N GLU A 76 -17.00 0.54 3.41
CA GLU A 76 -17.10 1.64 2.43
C GLU A 76 -17.14 3.04 3.05
N HIS A 77 -17.80 3.19 4.21
CA HIS A 77 -17.88 4.46 4.94
C HIS A 77 -16.54 4.95 5.53
N LEU A 78 -15.51 4.10 5.59
CA LEU A 78 -14.16 4.45 6.07
C LEU A 78 -13.20 4.79 4.92
N ILE A 79 -13.56 4.53 3.66
CA ILE A 79 -12.63 4.61 2.52
C ILE A 79 -12.02 6.00 2.39
N ASP A 80 -12.81 7.07 2.45
CA ASP A 80 -12.28 8.43 2.32
C ASP A 80 -11.38 8.83 3.49
N LYS A 81 -11.70 8.37 4.70
CA LYS A 81 -10.84 8.58 5.88
C LYS A 81 -9.51 7.87 5.70
N VAL A 82 -9.53 6.60 5.27
CA VAL A 82 -8.32 5.83 4.99
C VAL A 82 -7.48 6.51 3.92
N ARG A 83 -8.08 6.93 2.80
CA ARG A 83 -7.36 7.61 1.71
C ARG A 83 -6.67 8.87 2.19
N PHE A 84 -7.37 9.67 3.00
CA PHE A 84 -6.80 10.87 3.62
C PHE A 84 -5.64 10.51 4.57
N THR A 85 -5.84 9.56 5.49
CA THR A 85 -4.82 9.12 6.44
C THR A 85 -3.56 8.61 5.74
N VAL A 86 -3.70 7.75 4.73
CA VAL A 86 -2.56 7.24 3.94
C VAL A 86 -1.82 8.41 3.28
N ASN A 87 -2.56 9.35 2.67
CA ASN A 87 -1.95 10.49 2.01
C ASN A 87 -1.14 11.37 2.97
N GLU A 88 -1.68 11.65 4.15
CA GLU A 88 -1.01 12.46 5.18
C GLU A 88 0.24 11.75 5.73
N VAL A 89 0.14 10.47 6.09
CA VAL A 89 1.27 9.70 6.65
C VAL A 89 2.42 9.59 5.65
N LEU A 90 2.12 9.43 4.36
CA LEU A 90 3.14 9.31 3.31
C LEU A 90 3.65 10.67 2.80
N GLY A 91 3.07 11.79 3.29
CA GLY A 91 3.44 13.13 2.87
C GLY A 91 3.01 13.50 1.46
N GLY A 92 1.96 12.86 0.93
CA GLY A 92 1.36 13.09 -0.38
C GLY A 92 1.56 11.94 -1.38
N LEU A 93 0.48 11.26 -1.77
CA LEU A 93 0.46 10.23 -2.82
C LEU A 93 0.62 10.81 -4.24
N ASP A 94 0.54 12.13 -4.39
CA ASP A 94 0.79 12.85 -5.64
C ASP A 94 2.28 13.13 -5.89
N ARG A 95 3.15 12.75 -4.95
CA ARG A 95 4.60 12.94 -5.03
C ARG A 95 5.30 11.68 -5.54
N PRO A 96 6.48 11.83 -6.18
CA PRO A 96 7.33 10.69 -6.51
C PRO A 96 7.69 9.87 -5.25
N ASP A 97 7.80 8.56 -5.42
CA ASP A 97 8.35 7.62 -4.43
C ASP A 97 7.64 7.55 -3.06
N THR A 98 6.36 7.91 -2.97
CA THR A 98 5.56 7.80 -1.73
C THR A 98 4.75 6.51 -1.67
N GLY A 99 4.04 6.17 -2.74
CA GLY A 99 3.30 4.92 -2.87
C GLY A 99 2.13 5.01 -3.84
N VAL A 100 1.38 3.92 -4.00
CA VAL A 100 0.17 3.87 -4.83
C VAL A 100 -0.95 3.21 -4.05
N LEU A 101 -2.10 3.89 -3.92
CA LEU A 101 -3.30 3.37 -3.28
C LEU A 101 -4.42 3.22 -4.30
N PHE A 102 -5.02 2.04 -4.38
CA PHE A 102 -6.20 1.79 -5.21
C PHE A 102 -7.18 0.83 -4.54
N GLY A 103 -8.44 0.87 -4.98
CA GLY A 103 -9.54 0.09 -4.42
C GLY A 103 -10.16 -0.86 -5.44
N LEU A 104 -10.58 -2.04 -4.96
CA LEU A 104 -11.39 -3.00 -5.71
C LEU A 104 -12.66 -3.35 -4.93
N PRO A 105 -13.81 -3.57 -5.60
CA PRO A 105 -15.02 -4.00 -4.93
C PRO A 105 -14.86 -5.42 -4.36
N ILE A 106 -15.29 -5.62 -3.11
CA ILE A 106 -15.38 -6.95 -2.49
C ILE A 106 -16.81 -7.46 -2.64
N THR A 107 -16.98 -8.62 -3.27
CA THR A 107 -18.30 -9.24 -3.46
C THR A 107 -18.70 -10.18 -2.33
N PHE A 108 -17.73 -10.70 -1.56
CA PHE A 108 -17.94 -11.54 -0.38
C PHE A 108 -16.73 -11.41 0.56
N PHE A 109 -16.96 -11.54 1.86
CA PHE A 109 -15.89 -11.53 2.85
C PHE A 109 -16.27 -12.43 4.03
N ASP A 110 -15.52 -13.52 4.19
CA ASP A 110 -15.69 -14.46 5.29
C ASP A 110 -14.51 -14.32 6.27
N GLY A 111 -14.79 -13.96 7.51
CA GLY A 111 -13.77 -13.81 8.55
C GLY A 111 -14.26 -12.98 9.74
N LYS A 112 -13.98 -13.43 10.96
CA LYS A 112 -14.32 -12.65 12.17
C LYS A 112 -13.21 -11.64 12.43
N VAL A 113 -13.55 -10.36 12.30
CA VAL A 113 -12.66 -9.25 12.68
C VAL A 113 -12.94 -8.75 14.11
N SER A 114 -13.75 -9.47 14.87
CA SER A 114 -13.97 -9.22 16.30
C SER A 114 -12.98 -10.03 17.11
N LYS A 115 -11.88 -9.41 17.52
CA LYS A 115 -11.34 -9.70 18.86
C LYS A 115 -11.99 -8.67 19.80
N GLU A 116 -12.72 -9.20 20.77
CA GLU A 116 -13.04 -8.46 22.00
C GLU A 116 -11.75 -7.97 22.68
#